data_AF-A0A5E4BBC9-F1
#
_entry.id   AF-A0A5E4BBC9-F1
#
_cell.length_a   1.000
_cell.length_b   1.000
_cell.length_c   1.000
_cell.angle_alpha   90.00
_cell.angle_beta   90.00
_cell.angle_gamma   90.00
#
_symmetry.space_group_name_H-M   'P 1'
#
loop_
_entity.id
_entity.type
_entity.pdbx_description
1 polymer ?
#
loop_
_entity_poly.entity_id
_entity_poly.type
_entity_poly.pdbx_seq_one_letter_code
_entity_poly.pdbx_strand_id
1 'polypeptide(L)'
;MFALRELTGSLLALMEMVVYCCFCNEHFSFMMLHFIKNQLETAPPHELKNTFQLLHEILVIEDPIQVERVKFVFETENGLLALMHHSNHVDSSRCYQCVKFLVTLAQKCPAAKEYFKENSHHWSWAVQWLQKKMSEHYWTPQSNVSNETSTGKTFQRTISAQDTLAYATALLNEKEQSGSSNGSESSPANENGERHLQQGSESPMMIGELRSDLDDVDP
;
A
#
# COMPACT_ATOMS: atom_id res chain seq x y z
N MET A 1 24.83 -13.30 -8.04
CA MET A 1 23.81 -12.32 -8.49
C MET A 1 23.89 -11.95 -9.96
N PHE A 2 25.06 -11.91 -10.61
CA PHE A 2 25.14 -11.77 -12.08
C PHE A 2 24.38 -12.86 -12.86
N ALA A 3 24.30 -14.09 -12.32
CA ALA A 3 23.53 -15.18 -12.93
C ALA A 3 22.03 -14.87 -13.11
N LEU A 4 21.43 -14.02 -12.27
CA LEU A 4 20.01 -13.62 -12.40
C LEU A 4 19.76 -12.68 -13.60
N ARG A 5 20.83 -12.16 -14.21
CA ARG A 5 20.77 -11.22 -15.34
C ARG A 5 21.03 -11.90 -16.69
N GLU A 6 21.78 -13.00 -16.72
CA GLU A 6 22.33 -13.60 -17.96
C GLU A 6 21.67 -14.92 -18.39
N LEU A 7 20.81 -15.54 -17.56
CA LEU A 7 20.25 -16.87 -17.82
C LEU A 7 18.72 -16.85 -17.86
N THR A 8 18.12 -16.31 -18.93
CA THR A 8 16.65 -16.23 -19.08
C THR A 8 15.96 -17.60 -19.06
N GLY A 9 16.63 -18.68 -19.48
CA GLY A 9 16.10 -20.05 -19.42
C GLY A 9 16.27 -20.77 -18.08
N SER A 10 17.23 -20.34 -17.24
CA SER A 10 17.53 -20.97 -15.93
C SER A 10 17.14 -20.08 -14.74
N LEU A 11 16.66 -18.86 -14.98
CA LEU A 11 16.35 -17.88 -13.93
C LEU A 11 15.33 -18.43 -12.93
N LEU A 12 14.26 -19.04 -13.43
CA LEU A 12 13.21 -19.62 -12.59
C LEU A 12 13.77 -20.74 -11.72
N ALA A 13 14.53 -21.67 -12.31
CA ALA A 13 15.18 -22.77 -11.58
C ALA A 13 16.19 -22.26 -10.52
N LEU A 14 16.90 -21.15 -10.81
CA LEU A 14 17.78 -20.52 -9.84
C LEU A 14 17.00 -19.88 -8.69
N MET A 15 15.88 -19.21 -8.98
CA MET A 15 15.00 -18.65 -7.94
C MET A 15 14.44 -19.77 -7.06
N GLU A 16 13.92 -20.84 -7.66
CA GLU A 16 13.40 -22.02 -6.95
C GLU A 16 14.47 -22.67 -6.06
N MET A 17 15.71 -22.82 -6.56
CA MET A 17 16.83 -23.33 -5.77
C MET A 17 17.12 -22.44 -4.56
N VAL A 18 17.17 -21.11 -4.75
CA VAL A 18 17.43 -20.17 -3.66
C VAL A 18 16.30 -20.21 -2.63
N VAL A 19 15.04 -20.21 -3.07
CA VAL A 19 13.85 -20.30 -2.22
C VAL A 19 13.86 -21.60 -1.42
N TYR A 20 14.20 -22.72 -2.05
CA TYR A 20 14.34 -24.01 -1.38
C TYR A 20 15.43 -23.96 -0.29
N CYS A 21 16.58 -23.34 -0.57
CA CYS A 21 17.64 -23.17 0.42
C CYS A 21 17.26 -22.22 1.57
N CYS A 22 16.30 -21.31 1.37
CA CYS A 22 15.81 -20.40 2.41
C CYS A 22 14.80 -21.06 3.37
N PHE A 23 14.06 -22.09 2.93
CA PHE A 23 13.02 -22.74 3.73
C PHE A 23 13.58 -23.28 5.06
N CYS A 24 13.03 -22.79 6.18
CA CYS A 24 13.46 -23.10 7.55
C CYS A 24 14.96 -22.85 7.84
N ASN A 25 15.65 -22.06 7.01
CA ASN A 25 17.09 -21.82 7.13
C ASN A 25 17.35 -20.32 7.31
N GLU A 26 17.41 -19.90 8.57
CA GLU A 26 17.59 -18.50 8.97
C GLU A 26 18.90 -17.91 8.42
N HIS A 27 20.01 -18.63 8.62
CA HIS A 27 21.34 -18.16 8.22
C HIS A 27 21.42 -17.90 6.71
N PHE A 28 20.99 -18.88 5.90
CA PHE A 28 20.99 -18.73 4.45
C PHE A 28 20.03 -17.63 4.00
N SER A 29 18.83 -17.57 4.59
CA SER A 29 17.83 -16.53 4.30
C SER A 29 18.39 -15.13 4.51
N PHE A 30 18.97 -14.84 5.67
CA PHE A 30 19.49 -13.51 5.97
C PHE A 30 20.73 -13.14 5.15
N MET A 31 21.62 -14.10 4.87
CA MET A 31 22.71 -13.88 3.92
C MET A 31 22.18 -13.49 2.54
N MET A 32 21.20 -14.23 2.01
CA MET A 32 20.63 -13.95 0.71
C MET A 32 19.89 -12.60 0.67
N LEU A 33 19.10 -12.29 1.69
CA LEU A 33 18.41 -11.01 1.83
C LEU A 33 19.39 -9.83 1.90
N HIS A 34 20.53 -9.99 2.58
CA HIS A 34 21.59 -8.99 2.58
C HIS A 34 22.15 -8.73 1.17
N PHE A 35 22.44 -9.80 0.40
CA PHE A 35 22.89 -9.67 -0.99
C PHE A 35 21.84 -8.99 -1.87
N ILE A 36 20.58 -9.39 -1.77
CA ILE A 36 19.47 -8.78 -2.51
C ILE A 36 19.37 -7.29 -2.21
N LYS A 37 19.42 -6.89 -0.92
CA LYS A 37 19.39 -5.48 -0.53
C LYS A 37 20.52 -4.68 -1.18
N ASN A 38 21.73 -5.22 -1.20
CA ASN A 38 22.87 -4.56 -1.84
C ASN A 38 22.63 -4.33 -3.34
N GLN A 39 21.95 -5.24 -4.04
CA GLN A 39 21.57 -4.99 -5.45
C GLN A 39 20.50 -3.92 -5.60
N LEU A 40 19.48 -3.92 -4.74
CA LEU A 40 18.44 -2.89 -4.79
C LEU A 40 19.02 -1.48 -4.62
N GLU A 41 20.09 -1.35 -3.84
CA GLU A 41 20.79 -0.08 -3.64
C GLU A 41 21.72 0.30 -4.80
N THR A 42 22.43 -0.66 -5.38
CA THR A 42 23.55 -0.37 -6.30
C THR A 42 23.21 -0.49 -7.78
N ALA A 43 22.27 -1.36 -8.15
CA ALA A 43 21.93 -1.60 -9.55
C ALA A 43 21.05 -0.47 -10.14
N PRO A 44 21.15 -0.21 -11.46
CA PRO A 44 20.23 0.67 -12.17
C PRO A 44 18.75 0.29 -11.95
N PRO A 45 17.84 1.26 -11.74
CA PRO A 45 16.43 0.99 -11.43
C PRO A 45 15.72 0.06 -12.42
N HIS A 46 16.03 0.17 -13.72
CA HIS A 46 15.39 -0.65 -14.77
C HIS A 46 15.83 -2.12 -14.78
N GLU A 47 16.83 -2.49 -13.98
CA GLU A 47 17.35 -3.86 -13.87
C GLU A 47 16.84 -4.58 -12.60
N LEU A 48 16.10 -3.89 -11.74
CA LEU A 48 15.70 -4.40 -10.43
C LEU A 48 14.56 -5.42 -10.46
N LYS A 49 13.88 -5.59 -11.61
CA LYS A 49 12.69 -6.45 -11.73
C LYS A 49 12.92 -7.87 -11.19
N ASN A 50 13.98 -8.53 -11.63
CA ASN A 50 14.29 -9.91 -11.19
C ASN A 50 14.74 -9.96 -9.73
N THR A 51 15.40 -8.91 -9.24
CA THR A 51 15.82 -8.78 -7.84
C THR A 51 14.60 -8.66 -6.92
N PHE A 52 13.63 -7.81 -7.26
CA PHE A 52 12.36 -7.72 -6.53
C PHE A 52 11.53 -9.00 -6.63
N GLN A 53 11.56 -9.70 -7.77
CA GLN A 53 10.91 -11.00 -7.90
C GLN A 53 11.51 -12.03 -6.94
N LEU A 54 12.84 -12.18 -6.92
CA LEU A 54 13.47 -13.10 -5.97
C LEU A 54 13.20 -12.70 -4.51
N LEU A 55 13.25 -11.40 -4.20
CA LEU A 55 12.90 -10.90 -2.87
C LEU A 55 11.47 -11.30 -2.48
N HIS A 56 10.52 -11.12 -3.40
CA HIS A 56 9.13 -11.55 -3.19
C HIS A 56 9.06 -13.04 -2.86
N GLU A 57 9.64 -13.90 -3.71
CA GLU A 57 9.58 -15.35 -3.52
C GLU A 57 10.18 -15.79 -2.17
N ILE A 58 11.25 -15.14 -1.69
CA ILE A 58 11.83 -15.43 -0.37
C ILE A 58 10.92 -14.96 0.78
N LEU A 59 10.28 -13.79 0.65
CA LEU A 59 9.44 -13.24 1.71
C LEU A 59 8.07 -13.91 1.83
N VAL A 60 7.59 -14.60 0.80
CA VAL A 60 6.32 -15.34 0.84
C VAL A 60 6.48 -16.80 1.24
N ILE A 61 7.69 -17.30 1.49
CA ILE A 61 7.91 -18.65 2.03
C ILE A 61 7.15 -18.79 3.36
N GLU A 62 6.20 -19.72 3.41
CA GLU A 62 5.42 -20.05 4.60
C GLU A 62 6.18 -21.06 5.47
N ASP A 63 6.95 -20.54 6.41
CA ASP A 63 7.71 -21.33 7.38
C ASP A 63 7.82 -20.57 8.72
N PRO A 64 8.41 -21.16 9.78
CA PRO A 64 8.49 -20.53 11.10
C PRO A 64 9.28 -19.21 11.18
N ILE A 65 10.01 -18.80 10.14
CA ILE A 65 10.85 -17.59 10.14
C ILE A 65 10.37 -16.52 9.11
N GLN A 66 9.15 -16.67 8.57
CA GLN A 66 8.61 -15.77 7.54
C GLN A 66 8.55 -14.31 8.02
N VAL A 67 8.06 -14.08 9.23
CA VAL A 67 7.92 -12.74 9.79
C VAL A 67 9.29 -12.11 10.05
N GLU A 68 10.26 -12.90 10.49
CA GLU A 68 11.64 -12.48 10.72
C GLU A 68 12.31 -12.05 9.41
N ARG A 69 12.06 -12.76 8.30
CA ARG A 69 12.51 -12.33 6.96
C ARG A 69 11.91 -10.99 6.56
N VAL A 70 10.61 -10.77 6.81
CA VAL A 70 9.95 -9.49 6.53
C VAL A 70 10.56 -8.37 7.38
N LYS A 71 10.68 -8.56 8.70
CA LYS A 71 11.33 -7.59 9.60
C LYS A 71 12.76 -7.26 9.17
N PHE A 72 13.56 -8.27 8.83
CA PHE A 72 14.93 -8.08 8.37
C PHE A 72 15.01 -7.16 7.14
N VAL A 73 14.12 -7.34 6.17
CA VAL A 73 14.12 -6.54 4.94
C VAL A 73 13.70 -5.10 5.19
N PHE A 74 12.75 -4.84 6.09
CA PHE A 74 12.19 -3.49 6.26
C PHE A 74 12.81 -2.69 7.42
N GLU A 75 13.12 -3.32 8.55
CA GLU A 75 13.48 -2.64 9.81
C GLU A 75 14.97 -2.52 10.10
N THR A 76 15.82 -3.27 9.39
CA THR A 76 17.27 -3.13 9.60
C THR A 76 17.70 -1.69 9.33
N GLU A 77 18.75 -1.21 10.02
CA GLU A 77 19.28 0.16 9.87
C GLU A 77 19.51 0.54 8.39
N ASN A 78 19.83 -0.47 7.58
CA ASN A 78 20.04 -0.37 6.14
C ASN A 78 18.97 -1.15 5.35
N GLY A 79 17.74 -1.24 5.85
CA GLY A 79 16.62 -1.94 5.23
C GLY A 79 15.96 -1.16 4.10
N LEU A 80 14.86 -1.70 3.56
CA LEU A 80 14.16 -1.14 2.41
C LEU A 80 13.54 0.24 2.72
N LEU A 81 13.10 0.47 3.97
CA LEU A 81 12.60 1.79 4.39
C LEU A 81 13.70 2.85 4.38
N ALA A 82 14.91 2.51 4.83
CA ALA A 82 16.07 3.39 4.75
C ALA A 82 16.44 3.69 3.29
N LEU A 83 16.44 2.68 2.42
CA LEU A 83 16.66 2.86 0.98
C LEU A 83 15.61 3.78 0.35
N MET A 84 14.34 3.64 0.73
CA MET A 84 13.26 4.51 0.27
C MET A 84 13.49 5.96 0.70
N HIS A 85 13.84 6.20 1.97
CA HIS A 85 14.16 7.54 2.45
C HIS A 85 15.34 8.17 1.69
N HIS A 86 16.39 7.40 1.43
CA HIS A 86 17.56 7.90 0.73
C HIS A 86 17.27 8.20 -0.75
N SER A 87 16.49 7.33 -1.42
CA SER A 87 16.26 7.42 -2.86
C SER A 87 15.13 8.38 -3.27
N ASN A 88 14.25 8.79 -2.36
CA ASN A 88 13.03 9.56 -2.69
C ASN A 88 13.25 10.87 -3.49
N HIS A 89 14.43 11.50 -3.39
CA HIS A 89 14.80 12.71 -4.10
C HIS A 89 15.82 12.47 -5.23
N VAL A 90 16.82 11.62 -5.00
CA VAL A 90 17.93 11.38 -5.94
C VAL A 90 17.63 10.30 -6.98
N ASP A 91 16.72 9.38 -6.66
CA ASP A 91 16.26 8.30 -7.51
C ASP A 91 14.81 7.93 -7.17
N SER A 92 13.91 8.88 -7.43
CA SER A 92 12.48 8.73 -7.16
C SER A 92 11.85 7.53 -7.87
N SER A 93 12.44 7.06 -8.99
CA SER A 93 12.02 5.83 -9.67
C SER A 93 12.25 4.60 -8.79
N ARG A 94 13.43 4.49 -8.16
CA ARG A 94 13.77 3.41 -7.22
C ARG A 94 12.90 3.46 -5.96
N CYS A 95 12.69 4.65 -5.41
CA CYS A 95 11.79 4.84 -4.26
C CYS A 95 10.39 4.29 -4.60
N TYR A 96 9.84 4.64 -5.76
CA TYR A 96 8.55 4.12 -6.19
C TYR A 96 8.54 2.59 -6.36
N GLN A 97 9.59 1.99 -6.94
CA GLN A 97 9.65 0.53 -7.05
C GLN A 97 9.63 -0.16 -5.68
N CYS A 98 10.28 0.41 -4.67
CA CYS A 98 10.22 -0.09 -3.29
C CYS A 98 8.80 0.05 -2.69
N VAL A 99 8.12 1.18 -2.91
CA VAL A 99 6.71 1.37 -2.50
C VAL A 99 5.80 0.35 -3.16
N LYS A 100 5.95 0.17 -4.48
CA LYS A 100 5.18 -0.81 -5.24
C LYS A 100 5.42 -2.23 -4.74
N PHE A 101 6.67 -2.58 -4.42
CA PHE A 101 7.03 -3.86 -3.83
C PHE A 101 6.35 -4.08 -2.48
N LEU A 102 6.40 -3.10 -1.57
CA LEU A 102 5.73 -3.14 -0.27
C LEU A 102 4.23 -3.46 -0.43
N VAL A 103 3.55 -2.71 -1.28
CA VAL A 103 2.11 -2.90 -1.57
C VAL A 103 1.84 -4.28 -2.17
N THR A 104 2.65 -4.71 -3.14
CA THR A 104 2.50 -6.02 -3.79
C THR A 104 2.69 -7.16 -2.79
N LEU A 105 3.68 -7.04 -1.90
CA LEU A 105 3.93 -8.04 -0.86
C LEU A 105 2.75 -8.12 0.11
N ALA A 106 2.20 -6.99 0.55
CA ALA A 106 1.04 -6.94 1.43
C ALA A 106 -0.23 -7.57 0.81
N GLN A 107 -0.37 -7.50 -0.52
CA GLN A 107 -1.50 -8.12 -1.22
C GLN A 107 -1.38 -9.65 -1.32
N LYS A 108 -0.15 -10.18 -1.32
CA LYS A 108 0.13 -11.60 -1.59
C LYS A 108 0.57 -12.40 -0.38
N CYS A 109 1.00 -11.74 0.70
CA CYS A 109 1.51 -12.37 1.91
C CYS A 109 0.74 -11.85 3.13
N PRO A 110 -0.16 -12.67 3.73
CA PRO A 110 -0.92 -12.28 4.92
C PRO A 110 -0.04 -11.84 6.09
N ALA A 111 1.06 -12.54 6.35
CA ALA A 111 2.01 -12.20 7.40
C ALA A 111 2.65 -10.82 7.18
N ALA A 112 3.01 -10.50 5.94
CA ALA A 112 3.52 -9.17 5.60
C ALA A 112 2.42 -8.09 5.72
N LYS A 113 1.19 -8.41 5.31
CA LYS A 113 0.04 -7.50 5.45
C LYS A 113 -0.18 -7.11 6.92
N GLU A 114 -0.23 -8.10 7.80
CA GLU A 114 -0.38 -7.90 9.25
C GLU A 114 0.76 -7.06 9.81
N TYR A 115 2.00 -7.43 9.47
CA TYR A 115 3.20 -6.69 9.84
C TYR A 115 3.13 -5.19 9.45
N PHE A 116 2.72 -4.87 8.21
CA PHE A 116 2.61 -3.47 7.77
C PHE A 116 1.48 -2.71 8.45
N LYS A 117 0.38 -3.37 8.82
CA LYS A 117 -0.72 -2.75 9.57
C LYS A 117 -0.28 -2.38 10.99
N GLU A 118 0.43 -3.28 11.66
CA GLU A 118 0.97 -3.02 13.00
C GLU A 118 1.98 -1.85 12.97
N ASN A 119 2.86 -1.86 11.96
CA ASN A 119 3.98 -0.92 11.82
C ASN A 119 3.70 0.25 10.86
N SER A 120 2.43 0.67 10.74
CA SER A 120 2.00 1.72 9.79
C SER A 120 2.77 3.03 9.90
N HIS A 121 3.18 3.40 11.12
CA HIS A 121 3.95 4.61 11.40
C HIS A 121 5.35 4.62 10.75
N HIS A 122 5.93 3.46 10.44
CA HIS A 122 7.24 3.37 9.78
C HIS A 122 7.19 3.70 8.28
N TRP A 123 6.06 3.50 7.62
CA TRP A 123 5.97 3.58 6.16
C TRP A 123 4.84 4.48 5.63
N SER A 124 3.95 4.99 6.50
CA SER A 124 2.85 5.88 6.09
C SER A 124 3.33 7.13 5.35
N TRP A 125 4.55 7.61 5.65
CA TRP A 125 5.19 8.69 4.91
C TRP A 125 5.34 8.38 3.42
N ALA A 126 5.50 7.11 3.04
CA ALA A 126 5.66 6.69 1.65
C ALA A 126 4.36 6.89 0.85
N VAL A 127 3.20 6.72 1.50
CA VAL A 127 1.89 7.03 0.93
C VAL A 127 1.75 8.53 0.69
N GLN A 128 2.12 9.34 1.69
CA GLN A 128 2.11 10.80 1.58
C GLN A 128 3.07 11.28 0.47
N TRP A 129 4.25 10.68 0.39
CA TRP A 129 5.23 10.95 -0.67
C TRP A 129 4.66 10.63 -2.06
N LEU A 130 4.05 9.46 -2.24
CA LEU A 130 3.47 9.05 -3.52
C LEU A 130 2.28 9.94 -3.89
N GLN A 131 1.42 10.30 -2.93
CA GLN A 131 0.32 11.24 -3.14
C GLN A 131 0.82 12.63 -3.58
N LYS A 132 1.90 13.12 -2.96
CA LYS A 132 2.55 14.37 -3.37
C LYS A 132 3.10 14.26 -4.79
N LYS A 133 3.85 13.20 -5.11
CA LYS A 133 4.38 12.96 -6.46
C LYS A 133 3.27 12.87 -7.53
N MET A 134 2.14 12.28 -7.17
CA MET A 134 0.96 12.21 -8.03
C MET A 134 0.22 13.54 -8.22
N SER A 135 0.43 14.52 -7.35
CA SER A 135 -0.21 15.84 -7.41
C SER A 135 0.72 16.97 -7.87
N GLU A 136 2.04 16.76 -7.89
CA GLU A 136 3.06 17.69 -8.43
C GLU A 136 2.85 18.01 -9.93
N HIS A 137 2.37 19.23 -10.25
CA HIS A 137 1.90 19.67 -11.58
C HIS A 137 3.01 19.79 -12.66
N TYR A 138 3.71 18.71 -12.98
CA TYR A 138 4.47 18.60 -14.23
C TYR A 138 3.56 18.04 -15.30
N TRP A 139 3.23 18.88 -16.29
CA TRP A 139 2.38 18.56 -17.45
C TRP A 139 3.03 17.53 -18.38
N THR A 140 3.10 16.27 -17.95
CA THR A 140 3.27 15.13 -18.86
C THR A 140 1.99 14.29 -18.85
N PRO A 141 1.46 13.90 -20.03
CA PRO A 141 0.32 12.99 -20.10
C PRO A 141 0.58 11.72 -19.27
N GLN A 142 -0.45 11.20 -18.60
CA GLN A 142 -0.35 9.93 -17.89
C GLN A 142 0.17 8.85 -18.83
N SER A 143 1.25 8.16 -18.44
CA SER A 143 1.82 7.08 -19.24
C SER A 143 1.28 5.72 -18.78
N ASN A 144 1.04 4.84 -19.75
CA ASN A 144 0.69 3.44 -19.48
C ASN A 144 1.94 2.58 -19.18
N VAL A 145 3.13 3.13 -19.40
CA VAL A 145 4.42 2.46 -19.18
C VAL A 145 4.85 2.67 -17.74
N SER A 146 5.11 1.59 -17.00
CA SER A 146 5.51 1.64 -15.59
C SER A 146 6.89 2.30 -15.40
N ASN A 147 7.10 2.88 -14.22
CA ASN A 147 8.39 3.39 -13.77
C ASN A 147 9.49 2.32 -13.70
N GLU A 148 9.13 1.03 -13.63
CA GLU A 148 10.09 -0.09 -13.58
C GLU A 148 10.88 -0.26 -14.88
N THR A 149 10.35 0.21 -16.01
CA THR A 149 11.00 0.10 -17.33
C THR A 149 11.66 1.41 -17.78
N SER A 150 11.56 2.46 -16.96
CA SER A 150 12.19 3.75 -17.25
C SER A 150 13.69 3.68 -16.99
N THR A 151 14.49 4.15 -17.94
CA THR A 151 15.93 4.36 -17.73
C THR A 151 16.22 5.63 -16.92
N GLY A 152 15.24 6.52 -16.77
CA GLY A 152 15.35 7.73 -15.97
C GLY A 152 15.14 7.46 -14.47
N LYS A 153 15.89 8.20 -13.63
CA LYS A 153 15.78 8.17 -12.16
C LYS A 153 14.59 8.97 -11.60
N THR A 154 13.76 9.51 -12.49
CA THR A 154 12.62 10.35 -12.16
C THR A 154 11.33 9.54 -12.16
N PHE A 155 10.48 9.82 -11.18
CA PHE A 155 9.13 9.29 -11.10
C PHE A 155 8.26 9.89 -12.22
N GLN A 156 7.48 9.03 -12.86
CA GLN A 156 6.43 9.36 -13.81
C GLN A 156 5.08 8.95 -13.24
N ARG A 157 4.07 9.77 -13.49
CA ARG A 157 2.68 9.41 -13.14
C ARG A 157 2.17 8.37 -14.12
N THR A 158 1.82 7.20 -13.58
CA THR A 158 1.31 6.06 -14.36
C THR A 158 0.04 5.53 -13.71
N ILE A 159 -0.76 4.78 -14.48
CA ILE A 159 -1.93 4.06 -13.95
C ILE A 159 -1.50 3.11 -12.83
N SER A 160 -0.41 2.36 -13.02
CA SER A 160 0.12 1.45 -12.01
C SER A 160 0.46 2.16 -10.70
N ALA A 161 0.95 3.40 -10.77
CA ALA A 161 1.28 4.17 -9.58
C ALA A 161 0.03 4.71 -8.88
N GLN A 162 -1.05 4.95 -9.62
CA GLN A 162 -2.36 5.31 -9.05
C GLN A 162 -2.96 4.13 -8.30
N ASP A 163 -2.92 2.93 -8.90
CA ASP A 163 -3.36 1.69 -8.24
C ASP A 163 -2.53 1.43 -6.99
N THR A 164 -1.20 1.58 -7.09
CA THR A 164 -0.28 1.44 -5.94
C THR A 164 -0.68 2.37 -4.81
N LEU A 165 -0.98 3.64 -5.10
CA LEU A 165 -1.41 4.61 -4.10
C LEU A 165 -2.75 4.21 -3.46
N ALA A 166 -3.73 3.81 -4.27
CA ALA A 166 -5.05 3.39 -3.78
C ALA A 166 -4.95 2.20 -2.81
N TYR A 167 -4.19 1.17 -3.17
CA TYR A 167 -3.96 0.02 -2.30
C TYR A 167 -3.19 0.37 -1.04
N ALA A 168 -2.16 1.22 -1.13
CA ALA A 168 -1.40 1.66 0.03
C ALA A 168 -2.25 2.46 1.02
N THR A 169 -3.13 3.34 0.51
CA THR A 169 -4.09 4.08 1.33
C THR A 169 -5.09 3.16 2.00
N ALA A 170 -5.65 2.17 1.27
CA ALA A 170 -6.55 1.18 1.84
C ALA A 170 -5.89 0.39 2.98
N LEU A 171 -4.63 -0.03 2.78
CA LEU A 171 -3.86 -0.78 3.79
C LEU A 171 -3.65 0.02 5.09
N LEU A 172 -3.42 1.35 5.00
CA LEU A 172 -3.32 2.20 6.19
C LEU A 172 -4.66 2.34 6.95
N ASN A 173 -5.77 2.43 6.21
CA ASN A 173 -7.09 2.68 6.79
C ASN A 173 -7.71 1.42 7.43
N GLU A 174 -7.29 0.22 7.05
CA GLU A 174 -7.79 -1.04 7.66
C GLU A 174 -7.54 -1.12 9.18
N LYS A 175 -6.59 -0.35 9.74
CA LYS A 175 -6.31 -0.33 11.18
C LYS A 175 -7.41 0.36 12.00
N GLU A 176 -8.11 1.34 11.41
CA GLU A 176 -9.10 2.15 12.10
C GLU A 176 -10.42 1.39 12.35
N GLN A 177 -10.70 0.34 11.57
CA GLN A 177 -11.97 -0.38 11.63
C GLN A 177 -12.01 -1.50 12.69
N SER A 178 -10.85 -1.99 13.12
CA SER A 178 -10.71 -3.02 14.16
C SER A 178 -10.87 -2.51 15.61
N GLY A 179 -11.17 -1.23 15.81
CA GLY A 179 -11.32 -0.60 17.14
C GLY A 179 -12.74 -0.14 17.51
N SER A 180 -13.76 -0.39 16.68
CA SER A 180 -15.14 0.07 16.94
C SER A 180 -16.09 -1.10 17.17
N SER A 181 -15.97 -1.72 18.34
CA SER A 181 -16.98 -2.63 18.88
C SER A 181 -17.01 -2.50 20.40
N ASN A 182 -17.54 -1.38 20.88
CA ASN A 182 -18.05 -1.28 22.24
C ASN A 182 -19.56 -1.06 22.16
N GLY A 183 -20.29 -2.02 22.72
CA GLY A 183 -21.73 -2.19 22.60
C GLY A 183 -22.52 -1.01 23.16
N SER A 184 -23.59 -0.67 22.44
CA SER A 184 -24.73 0.06 22.98
C SER A 184 -25.84 -0.95 23.27
N GLU A 185 -25.69 -1.68 24.38
CA GLU A 185 -26.85 -2.26 25.06
C GLU A 185 -27.36 -1.24 26.07
N SER A 186 -28.36 -0.45 25.67
CA SER A 186 -29.22 0.25 26.62
C SER A 186 -30.62 0.43 26.04
N SER A 187 -31.43 -0.63 26.19
CA SER A 187 -32.88 -0.48 26.20
C SER A 187 -33.34 -0.30 27.64
N PRO A 188 -34.06 0.78 28.00
CA PRO A 188 -34.87 0.76 29.21
C PRO A 188 -36.26 0.24 28.88
N ALA A 189 -36.70 -0.67 29.74
CA ALA A 189 -38.02 -1.28 29.75
C ALA A 189 -39.14 -0.24 29.93
N ASN A 190 -40.27 -0.62 29.35
CA ASN A 190 -41.58 -0.01 29.46
C ASN A 190 -42.14 -0.21 30.88
N GLU A 191 -42.48 0.85 31.61
CA GLU A 191 -43.41 0.78 32.75
C GLU A 191 -44.44 1.92 32.70
N ASN A 192 -45.69 1.49 32.73
CA ASN A 192 -46.92 2.27 32.73
C ASN A 192 -47.04 3.18 33.96
N GLY A 193 -47.46 4.42 33.74
CA GLY A 193 -47.96 5.32 34.79
C GLY A 193 -48.98 6.30 34.20
N GLU A 194 -50.26 6.01 34.37
CA GLU A 194 -51.39 6.88 34.02
C GLU A 194 -51.36 8.21 34.79
N ARG A 195 -51.63 9.34 34.13
CA ARG A 195 -52.83 10.20 34.36
C ARG A 195 -52.74 11.61 33.77
N HIS A 196 -53.91 12.00 33.24
CA HIS A 196 -54.56 13.33 33.23
C HIS A 196 -54.42 14.29 32.03
N LEU A 197 -55.61 14.67 31.54
CA LEU A 197 -55.95 15.64 30.52
C LEU A 197 -55.61 17.09 30.93
N GLN A 198 -55.22 17.94 29.99
CA GLN A 198 -55.85 19.27 29.78
C GLN A 198 -55.46 19.93 28.44
N GLN A 199 -56.43 19.94 27.51
CA GLN A 199 -56.94 21.07 26.70
C GLN A 199 -56.03 22.27 26.26
N GLY A 200 -56.13 22.59 24.96
CA GLY A 200 -55.93 23.92 24.34
C GLY A 200 -54.62 24.06 23.55
N SER A 201 -54.53 24.68 22.37
CA SER A 201 -55.47 25.29 21.42
C SER A 201 -54.62 25.78 20.22
N GLU A 202 -55.23 25.81 19.03
CA GLU A 202 -54.86 26.63 17.85
C GLU A 202 -53.66 26.23 16.95
N SER A 203 -53.99 25.85 15.71
CA SER A 203 -53.19 26.01 14.47
C SER A 203 -53.27 27.50 14.00
N PRO A 204 -52.68 28.00 12.87
CA PRO A 204 -52.09 27.28 11.73
C PRO A 204 -50.91 27.96 10.96
N MET A 205 -50.45 27.25 9.91
CA MET A 205 -49.95 27.71 8.59
C MET A 205 -48.78 28.69 8.47
N MET A 206 -47.76 28.29 7.68
CA MET A 206 -47.49 28.98 6.41
C MET A 206 -47.11 27.96 5.32
N ILE A 207 -48.01 27.91 4.33
CA ILE A 207 -47.77 27.45 2.97
C ILE A 207 -46.89 28.51 2.28
N GLY A 208 -45.81 28.09 1.64
CA GLY A 208 -45.07 28.87 0.67
C GLY A 208 -44.94 28.03 -0.60
N GLU A 209 -45.65 28.47 -1.63
CA GLU A 209 -46.03 27.72 -2.82
C GLU A 209 -44.87 27.37 -3.78
N LEU A 210 -45.07 26.26 -4.48
CA LEU A 210 -44.55 25.96 -5.81
C LEU A 210 -44.73 27.16 -6.75
N ARG A 211 -43.71 27.47 -7.55
CA ARG A 211 -43.89 27.88 -8.95
C ARG A 211 -42.88 27.18 -9.83
N SER A 212 -43.37 26.16 -10.53
CA SER A 212 -42.98 25.85 -11.90
C SER A 212 -43.35 27.03 -12.80
N ASP A 213 -42.52 27.35 -13.79
CA ASP A 213 -43.00 27.63 -15.15
C ASP A 213 -41.85 27.43 -16.15
N LEU A 214 -42.16 26.58 -17.12
CA LEU A 214 -41.49 26.42 -18.41
C LEU A 214 -41.81 27.64 -19.28
N ASP A 215 -40.88 28.07 -20.13
CA ASP A 215 -41.06 28.10 -21.60
C ASP A 215 -40.10 29.07 -22.32
N ASP A 216 -39.87 28.72 -23.58
CA ASP A 216 -39.32 29.47 -24.73
C ASP A 216 -37.79 29.61 -24.86
N VAL A 217 -37.11 28.81 -25.71
CA VAL A 217 -37.09 28.73 -27.20
C VAL A 217 -36.32 29.90 -27.85
N ASP A 218 -35.16 29.51 -28.42
CA ASP A 218 -34.18 30.10 -29.37
C ASP A 218 -34.55 31.31 -30.27
N PRO A 219 -33.57 31.94 -30.97
CA PRO A 219 -32.17 31.53 -31.24
C PRO A 219 -31.05 32.53 -30.88
#